data_AF-A0A2N5XX63-F1
#
_entry.id   AF-A0A2N5XX63-F1
#
_cell.length_a   1.000
_cell.length_b   1.000
_cell.length_c   1.000
_cell.angle_alpha   90.00
_cell.angle_beta   90.00
_cell.angle_gamma   90.00
#
_symmetry.space_group_name_H-M   'P 1'
#
loop_
_entity.id
_entity.type
_entity.pdbx_description
1 polymer ?
#
loop_
_entity_poly.entity_id
_entity_poly.type
_entity_poly.pdbx_seq_one_letter_code
_entity_poly.pdbx_strand_id
1 'polypeptide(L)'
;MTDMANDNIHEDDLPEQIGSCVACGTTIRDGDDYLSCIDGDMMCRNCSPTYQDILDNPTHLWQADTEMPFTQKEAQVFVNAHLSQGGKLTDKATS
;
A
#
# COMPACT_ATOMS: atom_id res chain seq x y z
N MET A 1 -41.19 0.10 6.55
CA MET A 1 -40.33 -0.87 7.25
C MET A 1 -38.96 -0.68 6.66
N THR A 2 -38.16 0.18 7.27
CA THR A 2 -36.79 0.48 6.84
C THR A 2 -35.92 0.02 8.00
N ASP A 3 -35.32 -1.16 7.84
CA ASP A 3 -34.28 -1.66 8.73
C ASP A 3 -33.10 -0.70 8.64
N MET A 4 -32.94 0.15 9.66
CA MET A 4 -31.71 0.90 9.87
C MET A 4 -30.80 -0.01 10.69
N ALA A 5 -29.90 -0.72 10.01
CA ALA A 5 -28.78 -1.39 10.65
C ALA A 5 -27.96 -0.32 11.38
N ASN A 6 -28.14 -0.20 12.69
CA ASN A 6 -27.32 0.61 13.56
C ASN A 6 -26.11 -0.23 13.95
N ASP A 7 -25.16 -0.33 13.03
CA ASP A 7 -23.86 -0.96 13.28
C ASP A 7 -23.07 -0.03 14.23
N ASN A 8 -23.28 -0.22 15.53
CA ASN A 8 -22.38 0.29 16.56
C ASN A 8 -21.07 -0.48 16.45
N ILE A 9 -20.19 -0.06 15.54
CA ILE A 9 -18.81 -0.53 15.51
C ILE A 9 -18.14 0.07 16.75
N HIS A 10 -17.78 -0.77 17.73
CA HIS A 10 -16.97 -0.36 18.85
C HIS A 10 -15.52 -0.21 18.38
N GLU A 11 -14.76 0.75 18.92
CA GLU A 11 -13.35 0.95 18.52
C GLU A 11 -12.48 -0.30 18.74
N ASP A 12 -12.88 -1.15 19.70
CA ASP A 12 -12.25 -2.44 19.99
C ASP A 12 -12.48 -3.51 18.89
N ASP A 13 -13.44 -3.30 18.00
CA ASP A 13 -13.74 -4.18 16.87
C ASP A 13 -12.99 -3.77 15.58
N LEU A 14 -12.23 -2.67 15.62
CA LEU A 14 -11.45 -2.21 14.47
C LEU A 14 -10.14 -3.03 14.32
N PRO A 15 -9.67 -3.28 13.08
CA PRO A 15 -8.39 -3.95 12.86
C PRO A 15 -7.24 -3.20 13.53
N GLU A 16 -6.21 -3.94 13.96
CA GLU A 16 -5.05 -3.41 14.67
C GLU A 16 -4.38 -2.29 13.87
N GLN A 17 -4.00 -1.20 14.53
CA GLN A 17 -3.21 -0.15 13.89
C GLN A 17 -1.76 -0.63 13.71
N ILE A 18 -1.32 -0.73 12.46
CA ILE A 18 0.04 -1.15 12.11
C ILE A 18 0.97 0.03 11.79
N GLY A 19 0.41 1.21 11.48
CA GLY A 19 1.22 2.38 11.19
C GLY A 19 0.43 3.63 10.84
N SER A 20 1.11 4.59 10.20
CA SER A 20 0.50 5.82 9.69
C SER A 20 1.20 6.24 8.42
N CYS A 21 0.43 6.79 7.48
CA CYS A 21 0.96 7.26 6.22
C CYS A 21 1.91 8.44 6.44
N VAL A 22 3.16 8.30 6.01
CA VAL A 22 4.18 9.35 6.14
C VAL A 22 3.81 10.65 5.40
N ALA A 23 3.00 10.57 4.34
CA ALA A 23 2.64 11.72 3.51
C ALA A 23 1.42 12.51 4.03
N CYS A 24 0.41 11.83 4.58
CA CYS A 24 -0.87 12.46 4.96
C CYS A 24 -1.31 12.20 6.41
N GLY A 25 -0.59 11.37 7.15
CA GLY A 25 -0.90 11.03 8.54
C GLY A 25 -2.09 10.08 8.72
N THR A 26 -2.70 9.59 7.64
CA THR A 26 -3.79 8.61 7.73
C THR A 26 -3.32 7.34 8.46
N THR A 27 -4.08 6.92 9.46
CA THR A 27 -3.86 5.64 10.15
C THR A 27 -3.96 4.49 9.15
N ILE A 28 -2.98 3.58 9.21
CA ILE A 28 -2.98 2.34 8.43
C ILE A 28 -3.22 1.21 9.41
N ARG A 29 -4.24 0.40 9.13
CA ARG A 29 -4.63 -0.75 9.94
C ARG A 29 -4.34 -2.05 9.20
N ASP A 30 -4.29 -3.15 9.95
CA ASP A 30 -4.14 -4.48 9.39
C ASP A 30 -5.26 -4.76 8.37
N GLY A 31 -4.87 -5.23 7.19
CA GLY A 31 -5.76 -5.42 6.04
C GLY A 31 -5.98 -4.21 5.13
N ASP A 32 -5.48 -3.01 5.45
CA ASP A 32 -5.51 -1.88 4.52
C ASP A 32 -4.52 -2.07 3.37
N ASP A 33 -4.84 -1.52 2.18
CA ASP A 33 -3.88 -1.41 1.09
C ASP A 33 -2.85 -0.30 1.41
N TYR A 34 -1.58 -0.66 1.57
CA TYR A 34 -0.50 0.30 1.75
C TYR A 34 0.75 -0.08 0.98
N LEU A 35 1.69 0.87 0.89
CA LEU A 35 3.03 0.64 0.39
C LEU A 35 4.03 0.77 1.53
N SER A 36 4.88 -0.24 1.69
CA SER A 36 6.07 -0.14 2.54
C SER A 36 7.18 0.65 1.83
N CYS A 37 7.64 1.70 2.49
CA CYS A 37 8.71 2.58 2.04
C CYS A 37 10.02 2.27 2.79
N ILE A 38 11.06 3.03 2.48
CA ILE A 38 12.36 2.94 3.16
C ILE A 38 12.22 3.23 4.66
N ASP A 39 13.08 2.62 5.48
CA ASP A 39 13.17 2.83 6.92
C ASP A 39 11.91 2.46 7.73
N GLY A 40 11.01 1.65 7.16
CA GLY A 40 9.78 1.21 7.82
C GLY A 40 8.63 2.21 7.71
N ASP A 41 8.79 3.28 6.94
CA ASP A 41 7.70 4.20 6.62
C ASP A 41 6.63 3.50 5.78
N MET A 42 5.39 4.00 5.86
CA MET A 42 4.26 3.47 5.11
C MET A 42 3.55 4.59 4.34
N MET A 43 3.01 4.26 3.17
CA MET A 43 2.12 5.14 2.42
C MET A 43 0.77 4.48 2.20
N CYS A 44 -0.32 5.17 2.54
CA CYS A 44 -1.65 4.66 2.20
C CYS A 44 -1.84 4.67 0.68
N ARG A 45 -2.73 3.81 0.18
CA ARG A 45 -3.05 3.70 -1.25
C ARG A 45 -3.19 5.02 -2.02
N ASN A 46 -3.79 6.04 -1.40
CA ASN A 46 -3.99 7.34 -2.06
C ASN A 46 -2.68 8.10 -2.28
N CYS A 47 -1.79 8.02 -1.30
CA CYS A 47 -0.49 8.69 -1.32
C CYS A 47 0.59 7.86 -2.01
N SER A 48 0.37 6.54 -2.16
CA SER A 48 1.31 5.67 -2.86
C SER A 48 1.58 6.16 -4.29
N PRO A 49 2.79 5.94 -4.82
CA PRO A 49 3.11 6.12 -6.23
C PRO A 49 2.28 5.19 -7.11
N THR A 50 2.22 5.47 -8.41
CA THR A 50 1.68 4.53 -9.39
C THR A 50 2.70 3.45 -9.74
N TYR A 51 2.25 2.32 -10.30
CA TYR A 51 3.16 1.31 -10.85
C TYR A 51 4.06 1.85 -11.98
N GLN A 52 3.62 2.89 -12.71
CA GLN A 52 4.48 3.61 -13.66
C GLN A 52 5.62 4.34 -12.93
N ASP A 53 5.30 5.10 -11.89
CA ASP A 53 6.30 5.83 -11.10
C ASP A 53 7.35 4.88 -10.50
N ILE A 54 6.94 3.66 -10.15
CA ILE A 54 7.85 2.60 -9.70
C ILE A 54 8.85 2.16 -10.77
N LEU A 55 8.41 2.02 -12.03
CA LEU A 55 9.32 1.68 -13.13
C LEU A 55 10.29 2.84 -13.42
N ASP A 56 9.79 4.06 -13.32
CA ASP A 56 10.57 5.27 -13.62
C ASP A 56 11.58 5.57 -12.49
N ASN A 57 11.22 5.27 -11.23
CA ASN A 57 12.10 5.43 -10.08
C ASN A 57 11.90 4.32 -9.02
N PRO A 58 12.57 3.16 -9.17
CA PRO A 58 12.37 1.99 -8.31
C PRO A 58 12.90 2.16 -6.88
N THR A 59 13.68 3.20 -6.62
CA THR A 59 14.31 3.44 -5.30
C THR A 59 13.31 3.77 -4.19
N HIS A 60 12.05 4.09 -4.55
CA HIS A 60 10.98 4.37 -3.61
C HIS A 60 10.28 3.11 -3.06
N LEU A 61 10.55 1.93 -3.64
CA LEU A 61 10.06 0.66 -3.11
C LEU A 61 11.11 0.02 -2.22
N TRP A 62 10.67 -0.50 -1.08
CA TRP A 62 11.49 -1.25 -0.16
C TRP A 62 11.02 -2.70 -0.08
N GLN A 63 11.95 -3.64 -0.17
CA GLN A 63 11.65 -5.04 0.12
C GLN A 63 11.52 -5.20 1.63
N ALA A 64 10.31 -5.48 2.11
CA ALA A 64 10.04 -5.69 3.53
C ALA A 64 10.94 -6.78 4.14
N ASP A 65 11.27 -7.83 3.36
CA ASP A 65 12.04 -8.97 3.85
C ASP A 65 13.56 -8.74 3.90
N THR A 66 14.11 -7.93 2.99
CA THR A 66 15.57 -7.79 2.82
C THR A 66 16.11 -6.45 3.26
N GLU A 67 15.23 -5.53 3.68
CA GLU A 67 15.57 -4.16 4.01
C GLU A 67 16.48 -3.50 2.95
N MET A 68 16.11 -3.64 1.67
CA MET A 68 16.83 -3.02 0.57
C MET A 68 15.87 -2.38 -0.44
N PRO A 69 16.31 -1.31 -1.15
CA PRO A 69 15.53 -0.77 -2.25
C PRO A 69 15.36 -1.83 -3.34
N PHE A 70 14.23 -1.79 -4.04
CA PHE A 70 14.08 -2.60 -5.23
C PHE A 70 15.12 -2.22 -6.29
N THR A 71 15.77 -3.23 -6.87
CA THR A 71 16.47 -3.05 -8.14
C THR A 71 15.47 -2.83 -9.27
N GLN A 72 15.91 -2.24 -10.39
CA GLN A 72 15.06 -2.09 -11.58
C GLN A 72 14.42 -3.42 -12.03
N LYS A 73 15.17 -4.52 -11.89
CA LYS A 73 14.70 -5.86 -12.26
C LYS A 73 13.58 -6.33 -11.35
N GLU A 74 13.71 -6.13 -10.05
CA GLU A 74 12.68 -6.52 -9.08
C GLU A 74 11.44 -5.62 -9.22
N ALA A 75 11.63 -4.32 -9.46
CA ALA A 75 10.53 -3.40 -9.70
C ALA A 75 9.72 -3.84 -10.93
N GLN A 76 10.42 -4.28 -11.98
CA GLN A 76 9.76 -4.86 -13.16
C GLN A 76 9.01 -6.15 -12.83
N VAL A 77 9.54 -7.03 -11.98
CA VAL A 77 8.85 -8.26 -11.56
C VAL A 77 7.58 -7.93 -10.77
N PHE A 78 7.67 -7.00 -9.82
CA PHE A 78 6.54 -6.54 -9.02
C PHE A 78 5.43 -5.93 -9.91
N VAL A 79 5.80 -5.04 -10.83
CA VAL A 79 4.86 -4.44 -11.78
C VAL A 79 4.25 -5.49 -12.71
N ASN A 80 5.06 -6.43 -13.22
CA ASN A 80 4.55 -7.50 -14.08
C ASN A 80 3.55 -8.41 -13.35
N ALA A 81 3.78 -8.69 -12.06
CA ALA A 81 2.83 -9.43 -11.25
C ALA A 81 1.47 -8.73 -11.18
N HIS A 82 1.45 -7.41 -10.96
CA HIS A 82 0.23 -6.61 -10.99
C HIS A 82 -0.46 -6.63 -12.36
N LEU A 83 0.30 -6.39 -13.44
CA LEU A 83 -0.24 -6.37 -14.80
C LEU A 83 -0.82 -7.74 -15.22
N SER A 84 -0.18 -8.84 -14.83
CA SER A 84 -0.65 -10.20 -15.13
C SER A 84 -1.99 -10.55 -14.46
N GLN A 85 -2.35 -9.85 -13.39
CA GLN A 85 -3.64 -9.97 -12.72
C GLN A 85 -4.72 -9.06 -13.33
N GLY A 86 -4.40 -8.34 -14.41
CA GLY A 86 -5.30 -7.41 -15.08
C GLY A 86 -5.20 -5.97 -14.59
N GLY A 87 -4.19 -5.67 -13.76
CA GLY A 87 -3.88 -4.32 -13.30
C GLY A 87 -3.35 -3.41 -14.42
N LYS A 88 -3.21 -2.12 -14.10
CA LYS A 88 -2.71 -1.07 -15.00
C LYS A 88 -1.55 -0.31 -14.35
N LEU A 89 -0.69 0.26 -15.19
CA LEU A 89 0.44 1.07 -14.73
C LEU A 89 0.01 2.35 -13.99
N THR A 90 -1.21 2.84 -14.25
CA THR A 90 -1.80 3.99 -13.56
C THR A 90 -2.36 3.66 -12.18
N ASP A 91 -2.44 2.38 -11.82
CA ASP A 91 -2.92 1.97 -10.50
C ASP A 91 -1.87 2.31 -9.44
N LYS A 92 -2.34 2.46 -8.20
CA LYS A 92 -1.50 2.74 -7.05
C LYS A 92 -0.73 1.48 -6.66
N ALA A 93 0.57 1.61 -6.50
CA ALA A 93 1.45 0.54 -6.06
C ALA A 93 1.27 0.32 -4.57
N THR A 94 0.50 -0.69 -4.20
CA THR A 94 0.29 -1.17 -2.84
C THR A 94 0.50 -2.68 -2.78
N SER A 95 0.80 -3.20 -1.60
CA SER A 95 0.91 -4.64 -1.32
C SER A 95 -0.22 -5.10 -0.41
#